data_AF-A0A7J4FXC6-F1
#
_entry.id   AF-A0A7J4FXC6-F1
#
_cell.length_a   1.000
_cell.length_b   1.000
_cell.length_c   1.000
_cell.angle_alpha   90.00
_cell.angle_beta   90.00
_cell.angle_gamma   90.00
#
_symmetry.space_group_name_H-M   'P 1'
#
loop_
_entity.id
_entity.type
_entity.pdbx_description
1 polymer ?
#
loop_
_entity_poly.entity_id
_entity_poly.type
_entity_poly.pdbx_seq_one_letter_code
_entity_poly.pdbx_strand_id
1 'polypeptide(L)'
;MKFELDSSLVLSKELEDIDLTGIIEGLGDLLEKGAPKGKGARIENFSLKDKELNLRIVSGRYVRPHDAVFRLKNFLAKEIGREYK
;
A
#
# COMPACT_ATOMS: atom_id res chain seq x y z
N MET A 1 18.90 -6.03 8.59
CA MET A 1 17.95 -5.16 9.31
C MET A 1 16.59 -5.28 8.66
N LYS A 2 15.58 -5.63 9.45
CA LYS A 2 14.17 -5.74 9.04
C LYS A 2 13.44 -4.51 9.59
N PHE A 3 12.54 -3.94 8.80
CA PHE A 3 11.71 -2.81 9.19
C PHE A 3 10.26 -3.23 9.04
N GLU A 4 9.46 -2.87 10.04
CA GLU A 4 8.03 -3.13 10.08
C GLU A 4 7.36 -1.79 10.38
N LEU A 5 6.25 -1.54 9.72
CA LEU A 5 5.46 -0.34 9.91
C LEU A 5 3.98 -0.67 9.77
N ASP A 6 3.26 -0.41 10.84
CA ASP A 6 1.81 -0.35 10.83
C ASP A 6 1.40 1.10 10.51
N SER A 7 0.53 1.25 9.53
CA SER A 7 0.07 2.55 9.06
C SER A 7 -1.42 2.52 8.74
N SER A 8 -2.08 3.64 8.97
CA SER A 8 -3.48 3.86 8.59
C SER A 8 -3.55 4.99 7.58
N LEU A 9 -4.29 4.77 6.49
CA LEU A 9 -4.61 5.77 5.47
C LEU A 9 -6.10 6.11 5.60
N VAL A 10 -6.40 7.38 5.82
CA VAL A 10 -7.78 7.86 5.92
C VAL A 10 -8.26 8.31 4.53
N LEU A 11 -9.37 7.72 4.09
CA LEU A 11 -10.06 8.02 2.84
C LEU A 11 -11.09 9.13 3.06
N SER A 12 -11.31 9.95 2.04
CA SER A 12 -12.27 11.06 2.10
C SER A 12 -13.73 10.59 2.07
N LYS A 13 -14.00 9.43 1.46
CA LYS A 13 -15.32 8.83 1.32
C LYS A 13 -15.28 7.40 1.86
N GLU A 14 -16.40 6.96 2.41
CA GLU A 14 -16.60 5.53 2.69
C GLU A 14 -16.61 4.78 1.37
N LEU A 15 -15.76 3.77 1.30
CA LEU A 15 -15.63 2.89 0.17
C LEU A 15 -15.98 1.50 0.69
N GLU A 16 -17.27 1.18 0.66
CA GLU A 16 -17.74 -0.17 0.92
C GLU A 16 -17.51 -1.01 -0.34
N ASP A 17 -16.86 -2.17 -0.18
CA ASP A 17 -16.61 -3.16 -1.25
C ASP A 17 -15.80 -2.68 -2.48
N ILE A 18 -14.65 -2.02 -2.26
CA ILE A 18 -13.63 -1.95 -3.32
C ILE A 18 -12.88 -3.28 -3.40
N ASP A 19 -12.70 -3.81 -4.61
CA ASP A 19 -11.81 -4.93 -4.88
C ASP A 19 -10.33 -4.50 -4.75
N LEU A 20 -9.89 -4.36 -3.50
CA LEU A 20 -8.51 -4.03 -3.13
C LEU A 20 -7.52 -5.06 -3.66
N THR A 21 -7.98 -6.29 -3.93
CA THR A 21 -7.15 -7.41 -4.39
C THR A 21 -6.46 -7.07 -5.72
N GLY A 22 -7.22 -6.60 -6.71
CA GLY A 22 -6.67 -6.24 -8.02
C GLY A 22 -5.73 -5.02 -7.96
N ILE A 23 -6.04 -4.07 -7.08
CA ILE A 23 -5.21 -2.88 -6.86
C ILE A 23 -3.89 -3.28 -6.17
N ILE A 24 -3.93 -4.22 -5.22
CA ILE A 24 -2.76 -4.72 -4.48
C ILE A 24 -1.84 -5.57 -5.36
N GLU A 25 -2.37 -6.34 -6.31
CA GLU A 25 -1.54 -7.04 -7.29
C GLU A 25 -0.68 -6.05 -8.11
N GLY A 26 -1.25 -4.91 -8.51
CA GLY A 26 -0.50 -3.84 -9.18
C GLY A 26 0.52 -3.13 -8.30
N LEU A 27 0.41 -3.25 -6.97
CA LEU A 27 1.33 -2.64 -6.00
C LEU A 27 2.62 -3.45 -5.81
N GLY A 28 2.63 -4.75 -6.12
CA GLY A 28 3.82 -5.61 -6.00
C GLY A 28 5.01 -5.04 -6.79
N ASP A 29 4.80 -4.74 -8.07
CA ASP A 29 5.82 -4.14 -8.94
C ASP A 29 6.27 -2.76 -8.45
N LEU A 30 5.36 -1.97 -7.89
CA LEU A 30 5.67 -0.63 -7.35
C LEU A 30 6.59 -0.71 -6.12
N LEU A 31 6.39 -1.72 -5.27
CA LEU A 31 7.13 -1.96 -4.04
C LEU A 31 8.47 -2.70 -4.28
N GLU A 32 8.61 -3.39 -5.40
CA GLU A 32 9.89 -3.94 -5.87
C GLU A 32 10.76 -2.90 -6.59
N LYS A 33 10.16 -1.84 -7.14
CA LYS A 33 10.89 -0.80 -7.88
C LYS A 33 11.95 -0.11 -7.02
N GLY A 34 13.21 -0.26 -7.39
CA GLY A 34 14.37 0.28 -6.66
C GLY A 34 15.01 -0.71 -5.68
N ALA A 35 14.50 -1.94 -5.57
CA ALA A 35 15.14 -3.05 -4.88
C ALA A 35 15.65 -4.12 -5.85
N PRO A 36 16.69 -4.88 -5.46
CA PRO A 36 16.99 -6.15 -6.12
C PRO A 36 15.78 -7.08 -6.06
N LYS A 37 15.64 -7.94 -7.07
CA LYS A 37 14.51 -8.88 -7.23
C LYS A 37 14.20 -9.62 -5.91
N GLY A 38 12.94 -9.55 -5.46
CA GLY A 38 12.48 -10.19 -4.23
C GLY A 38 12.89 -9.51 -2.91
N LYS A 39 13.62 -8.39 -2.94
CA LYS A 39 14.05 -7.61 -1.76
C LYS A 39 13.29 -6.29 -1.58
N GLY A 40 12.18 -6.12 -2.31
CA GLY A 40 11.25 -4.99 -2.17
C GLY A 40 10.51 -4.96 -0.83
N ALA A 41 9.68 -3.95 -0.66
CA ALA A 41 8.71 -3.92 0.44
C ALA A 41 7.57 -4.90 0.15
N ARG A 42 6.98 -5.47 1.20
CA ARG A 42 5.82 -6.37 1.10
C ARG A 42 4.74 -5.91 2.07
N ILE A 43 3.49 -6.01 1.62
CA ILE A 43 2.32 -5.83 2.48
C ILE A 43 2.06 -7.19 3.13
N GLU A 44 2.20 -7.26 4.45
CA GLU A 44 1.97 -8.47 5.23
C GLU A 44 0.49 -8.62 5.58
N ASN A 45 -0.20 -7.50 5.82
CA ASN A 45 -1.63 -7.48 6.07
C ASN A 45 -2.25 -6.15 5.62
N PHE A 46 -3.51 -6.19 5.21
CA PHE A 46 -4.31 -5.01 4.94
C PHE A 46 -5.74 -5.22 5.39
N SER A 47 -6.39 -4.17 5.87
CA SER A 47 -7.82 -4.20 6.18
C SER A 47 -8.42 -2.83 5.93
N LEU A 48 -9.55 -2.79 5.23
CA LEU A 48 -10.34 -1.59 5.08
C LEU A 48 -11.48 -1.63 6.10
N LYS A 49 -11.60 -0.58 6.90
CA LYS A 49 -12.68 -0.42 7.86
C LYS A 49 -13.21 1.00 7.77
N ASP A 50 -14.47 1.15 7.40
CA ASP A 50 -15.17 2.43 7.23
C ASP A 50 -14.43 3.37 6.23
N LYS A 51 -13.61 4.29 6.75
CA LYS A 51 -12.77 5.22 5.99
C LYS A 51 -11.28 4.96 6.17
N GLU A 52 -10.88 3.95 6.92
CA GLU A 52 -9.48 3.68 7.25
C GLU A 52 -8.97 2.42 6.59
N LEU A 53 -7.94 2.59 5.75
CA LEU A 53 -7.16 1.49 5.21
C LEU A 53 -5.94 1.27 6.11
N ASN A 54 -5.99 0.22 6.91
CA ASN A 54 -4.88 -0.21 7.75
C ASN A 54 -3.96 -1.14 6.94
N LEU A 55 -2.66 -0.87 6.99
CA LEU A 55 -1.62 -1.57 6.24
C LEU A 55 -0.46 -1.92 7.17
N ARG A 56 -0.05 -3.18 7.13
CA ARG A 56 1.18 -3.66 7.74
C ARG A 56 2.21 -3.94 6.66
N ILE A 57 3.30 -3.17 6.66
CA ILE A 57 4.34 -3.25 5.64
C ILE A 57 5.65 -3.69 6.26
N VAL A 58 6.28 -4.67 5.62
CA VAL A 58 7.57 -5.22 6.04
C VAL A 58 8.58 -5.02 4.92
N SER A 59 9.78 -4.57 5.26
CA SER A 59 10.84 -4.43 4.27
C SER A 59 12.25 -4.51 4.82
N GLY A 60 13.20 -4.64 3.90
CA GLY A 60 14.64 -4.63 4.17
C GLY A 60 15.27 -3.24 3.98
N ARG A 61 16.46 -3.23 3.37
CA ARG A 61 17.27 -2.01 3.19
C ARG A 61 16.94 -1.16 1.95
N TYR A 62 16.18 -1.68 1.00
CA TYR A 62 16.08 -1.09 -0.34
C TYR A 62 14.83 -0.23 -0.54
N VAL A 63 13.68 -0.64 0.00
CA VAL A 63 12.46 0.16 0.00
C VAL A 63 11.97 0.21 1.44
N ARG A 64 12.22 1.32 2.15
CA ARG A 64 11.84 1.44 3.56
C ARG A 64 10.31 1.48 3.70
N PRO A 65 9.73 1.04 4.82
CA PRO A 65 8.27 0.99 4.93
C PRO A 65 7.62 2.37 4.84
N HIS A 66 8.25 3.42 5.38
CA HIS A 66 7.73 4.78 5.26
C HIS A 66 7.65 5.25 3.79
N ASP A 67 8.66 4.95 2.98
CA ASP A 67 8.67 5.29 1.54
C ASP A 67 7.63 4.45 0.79
N ALA A 68 7.49 3.16 1.14
CA ALA A 68 6.46 2.29 0.60
C ALA A 68 5.04 2.84 0.86
N VAL A 69 4.74 3.32 2.08
CA VAL A 69 3.44 3.93 2.40
C VAL A 69 3.15 5.13 1.51
N PHE A 70 4.12 6.02 1.29
CA PHE A 70 3.90 7.18 0.42
C PHE A 70 3.64 6.79 -1.04
N ARG A 71 4.34 5.78 -1.55
CA ARG A 71 4.09 5.23 -2.89
C ARG A 71 2.68 4.64 -3.00
N LEU A 72 2.29 3.85 -2.00
CA LEU A 72 0.96 3.25 -1.89
C LEU A 72 -0.12 4.33 -1.87
N LYS A 73 0.03 5.34 -1.01
CA LYS A 73 -0.90 6.48 -0.93
C LYS A 73 -1.07 7.15 -2.29
N ASN A 74 0.02 7.46 -2.99
CA ASN A 74 -0.03 8.17 -4.27
C ASN A 74 -0.69 7.34 -5.37
N PHE A 75 -0.43 6.03 -5.40
CA PHE A 75 -1.07 5.11 -6.34
C PHE A 75 -2.56 4.96 -6.05
N LEU A 76 -2.92 4.68 -4.79
CA LEU A 76 -4.30 4.52 -4.35
C LEU A 76 -5.12 5.80 -4.59
N ALA A 77 -4.58 6.97 -4.27
CA ALA A 77 -5.25 8.24 -4.53
C ALA A 77 -5.56 8.46 -6.01
N LYS A 78 -4.69 7.97 -6.91
CA LYS A 78 -4.87 8.08 -8.36
C LYS A 78 -5.91 7.10 -8.89
N GLU A 79 -5.83 5.83 -8.49
CA GLU A 79 -6.77 4.79 -8.93
C GLU A 79 -8.17 5.05 -8.37
N ILE A 80 -8.29 5.22 -7.05
CA ILE A 80 -9.57 5.50 -6.37
C ILE A 80 -10.16 6.81 -6.88
N GLY A 81 -9.34 7.86 -7.04
CA GLY A 81 -9.80 9.15 -7.56
C GLY A 81 -10.26 9.11 -9.01
N ARG A 82 -9.83 8.11 -9.80
CA ARG A 82 -10.25 7.93 -11.20
C ARG A 82 -11.51 7.09 -11.31
N GLU A 83 -11.61 6.01 -10.55
CA GLU A 83 -12.75 5.08 -10.61
C GLU A 83 -13.96 5.53 -9.78
N TYR A 84 -13.74 6.23 -8.66
CA TYR A 84 -14.79 6.46 -7.63
C TYR A 84 -15.08 7.94 -7.32
N LYS A 85 -14.86 8.84 -8.29
CA LYS A 85 -15.01 10.30 -8.13
C LYS A 85 -16.34 10.75 -7.51
#